data_AF-A0A518EN70-F1
#
_entry.id   AF-A0A518EN70-F1
#
_cell.length_a   1.000
_cell.length_b   1.000
_cell.length_c   1.000
_cell.angle_alpha   90.00
_cell.angle_beta   90.00
_cell.angle_gamma   90.00
#
_symmetry.space_group_name_H-M   'P 1'
#
loop_
_entity.id
_entity.type
_entity.pdbx_description
1 polymer ?
#
loop_
_entity_poly.entity_id
_entity_poly.type
_entity_poly.pdbx_seq_one_letter_code
_entity_poly.pdbx_strand_id
1 'polypeptide(L)'
;MMLAEPWKGGSPFASYELTNLGSNIRRVKARIHELSVTAEVEPPEPVEGDGYRLEHDQPTNRVRFFFDEKPSDAVRQTLRANGFRWAPSVKAWQRQASASGQAAAERVRQQLEQLRS
;
A
#
# COMPACT_ATOMS: atom_id res chain seq x y z
N MET A 1 -0.38 4.77 61.67
CA MET A 1 -0.85 4.03 60.49
C MET A 1 -0.03 4.52 59.30
N MET A 2 1.01 3.77 58.90
CA MET A 2 1.87 4.15 57.77
C MET A 2 1.20 3.75 56.46
N LEU A 3 1.03 4.71 55.55
CA LEU A 3 0.59 4.44 54.17
C LEU A 3 1.73 3.73 53.43
N ALA A 4 1.44 2.54 52.90
CA ALA A 4 2.41 1.79 52.12
C ALA A 4 2.75 2.55 50.83
N GLU A 5 4.04 2.79 50.62
CA GLU A 5 4.59 3.49 49.46
C GLU A 5 4.46 2.59 48.20
N PRO A 6 3.78 3.04 47.13
CA PRO A 6 3.38 2.18 46.00
C PRO A 6 4.52 1.69 45.10
N TRP A 7 5.78 2.03 45.40
CA TRP A 7 6.95 1.58 44.63
C TRP A 7 7.65 0.34 45.21
N LYS A 8 7.20 -0.18 46.36
CA LYS A 8 7.73 -1.42 46.95
C LYS A 8 6.78 -2.59 46.66
N GLY A 9 6.87 -3.23 45.49
CA GLY A 9 6.26 -4.57 45.35
C GLY A 9 5.82 -5.09 43.97
N GLY A 10 6.09 -4.40 42.86
CA GLY A 10 5.75 -4.96 41.54
C GLY A 10 6.19 -4.06 40.40
N SER A 11 6.58 -4.66 39.27
CA SER A 11 6.80 -3.90 38.03
C SER A 11 5.50 -3.14 37.70
N PRO A 12 5.56 -1.81 37.45
CA PRO A 12 4.36 -1.00 37.20
C PRO A 12 3.59 -1.40 35.92
N PHE A 13 4.18 -2.26 35.09
CA PHE A 13 3.59 -2.82 33.88
C PHE A 13 3.91 -4.31 33.77
N ALA A 14 3.01 -5.07 33.14
CA ALA A 14 3.24 -6.48 32.87
C ALA A 14 4.29 -6.66 31.74
N SER A 15 5.14 -7.69 31.84
CA SER A 15 6.25 -7.88 30.90
C SER A 15 5.83 -8.03 29.42
N TYR A 16 4.63 -8.56 29.17
CA TYR A 16 4.08 -8.66 27.81
C TYR A 16 3.70 -7.29 27.23
N GLU A 17 3.30 -6.32 28.06
CA GLU A 17 2.92 -4.98 27.62
C GLU A 17 4.14 -4.23 27.11
N LEU A 18 5.26 -4.30 27.84
CA LEU A 18 6.53 -3.72 27.44
C LEU A 18 7.06 -4.36 26.15
N THR A 19 6.92 -5.68 26.01
CA THR A 19 7.34 -6.42 24.81
C THR A 19 6.50 -6.05 23.58
N ASN A 20 5.17 -5.99 23.74
CA ASN A 20 4.24 -5.58 22.69
C ASN A 20 4.50 -4.13 22.26
N LEU A 21 4.75 -3.24 23.22
CA LEU A 21 5.09 -1.85 22.96
C LEU A 21 6.40 -1.74 22.16
N GLY A 22 7.45 -2.43 22.57
CA GLY A 22 8.73 -2.44 21.85
C GLY A 22 8.60 -2.97 20.41
N SER A 23 7.81 -4.03 20.20
CA SER A 23 7.52 -4.55 18.86
C SER A 23 6.71 -3.57 18.00
N ASN A 24 5.73 -2.88 18.58
CA ASN A 24 4.99 -1.83 17.88
C ASN A 24 5.89 -0.64 17.51
N ILE A 25 6.74 -0.18 18.43
CA ILE A 25 7.68 0.91 18.17
C ILE A 25 8.61 0.54 17.00
N ARG A 26 9.20 -0.66 17.03
CA ARG A 26 10.08 -1.13 15.94
C ARG A 26 9.36 -1.17 14.59
N ARG A 27 8.15 -1.73 14.54
CA ARG A 27 7.33 -1.81 13.33
C ARG A 27 6.97 -0.42 12.77
N VAL A 28 6.56 0.50 13.64
CA VAL A 28 6.19 1.87 13.22
C VAL A 28 7.41 2.63 12.73
N LYS A 29 8.56 2.53 13.43
CA LYS A 29 9.82 3.14 12.98
C LYS A 29 10.26 2.62 11.60
N ALA A 30 10.24 1.30 11.40
CA ALA A 30 10.55 0.68 10.11
C ALA A 30 9.61 1.21 9.02
N ARG A 31 8.32 1.31 9.31
CA ARG A 31 7.34 1.80 8.35
C ARG A 31 7.52 3.27 7.99
N ILE A 32 7.83 4.13 8.98
CA ILE A 32 8.16 5.54 8.75
C ILE A 32 9.36 5.64 7.82
N HIS A 33 10.43 4.89 8.12
CA HIS A 33 11.65 4.90 7.31
C HIS A 33 11.37 4.49 5.86
N GLU A 34 10.65 3.38 5.63
CA GLU A 34 10.25 2.95 4.28
C GLU A 34 9.48 4.03 3.53
N LEU A 35 8.52 4.67 4.19
CA LEU A 35 7.69 5.72 3.60
C LEU A 35 8.51 6.96 3.26
N SER A 36 9.42 7.37 4.14
CA SER A 36 10.33 8.50 3.90
C SER A 36 11.24 8.25 2.70
N VAL A 37 11.89 7.09 2.64
CA VAL A 37 12.76 6.72 1.51
C VAL A 37 11.96 6.69 0.20
N THR A 38 10.76 6.10 0.22
CA THR A 38 9.93 6.03 -1.00
C THR A 38 9.47 7.41 -1.48
N ALA A 39 9.22 8.35 -0.56
CA ALA A 39 8.78 9.70 -0.88
C ALA A 39 9.90 10.61 -1.42
N GLU A 40 11.16 10.27 -1.19
CA GLU A 40 12.32 10.98 -1.74
C GLU A 40 12.69 10.53 -3.16
N VAL A 41 12.31 9.30 -3.53
CA VAL A 41 12.55 8.76 -4.88
C VAL A 41 11.53 9.36 -5.83
N GLU A 42 11.94 9.83 -7.00
CA GLU A 42 11.00 10.37 -7.99
C GLU A 42 10.14 9.25 -8.61
N PRO A 43 8.82 9.47 -8.85
CA PRO A 43 8.00 8.44 -9.47
C PRO A 43 8.51 8.10 -10.87
N PRO A 44 8.39 6.83 -11.30
CA PRO A 44 8.57 6.53 -12.71
C PRO A 44 7.54 7.29 -13.54
N GLU A 45 7.94 7.67 -14.75
CA GLU A 45 7.05 8.27 -15.74
C GLU A 45 5.82 7.38 -15.99
N PRO A 46 4.64 7.99 -16.25
CA PRO A 46 3.46 7.23 -16.61
C PRO A 46 3.73 6.32 -17.81
N VAL A 47 3.30 5.06 -17.71
CA VAL A 47 3.46 4.08 -18.79
C VAL A 47 2.16 4.00 -19.56
N GLU A 48 2.23 4.31 -20.85
CA GLU A 48 1.12 4.11 -21.78
C GLU A 48 1.12 2.67 -22.27
N GLY A 49 0.00 1.98 -22.07
CA GLY A 49 -0.28 0.67 -22.64
C GLY A 49 -1.39 0.78 -23.69
N ASP A 50 -1.73 -0.35 -24.30
CA ASP A 50 -2.79 -0.38 -25.29
C ASP A 50 -4.18 -0.18 -24.63
N GLY A 51 -4.70 1.05 -24.75
CA GLY A 51 -5.98 1.47 -24.21
C GLY A 51 -6.01 1.69 -22.68
N TYR A 52 -4.84 1.84 -22.05
CA TYR A 52 -4.73 2.21 -20.64
C TYR A 52 -3.46 3.00 -20.35
N ARG A 53 -3.52 3.82 -19.30
CA ARG A 53 -2.35 4.50 -18.72
C ARG A 53 -2.11 4.01 -17.31
N LEU A 54 -0.86 3.63 -17.01
CA LEU A 54 -0.40 3.29 -15.67
C LEU A 54 0.33 4.49 -15.05
N GLU A 55 -0.15 4.97 -13.91
CA GLU A 55 0.43 6.12 -13.19
C GLU A 55 0.80 5.73 -11.75
N HIS A 56 1.93 6.29 -11.29
CA HIS A 56 2.41 6.16 -9.92
C HIS A 56 2.22 7.50 -9.20
N ASP A 57 1.12 7.63 -8.46
CA ASP A 57 0.85 8.80 -7.62
C ASP A 57 1.63 8.66 -6.30
N GLN A 58 2.74 9.39 -6.19
CA GLN A 58 3.50 9.44 -4.95
C GLN A 58 2.81 10.17 -3.81
N PRO A 59 2.22 11.38 -4.01
CA PRO A 59 1.58 12.11 -2.91
C PRO A 59 0.57 11.29 -2.12
N THR A 60 -0.16 10.41 -2.79
CA THR A 60 -1.17 9.53 -2.18
C THR A 60 -0.70 8.08 -2.03
N ASN A 61 0.52 7.75 -2.47
CA ASN A 61 1.10 6.40 -2.46
C ASN A 61 0.15 5.39 -3.13
N ARG A 62 -0.20 5.64 -4.39
CA ARG A 62 -1.13 4.83 -5.20
C ARG A 62 -0.54 4.48 -6.56
N VAL A 63 -0.84 3.28 -7.02
CA VAL A 63 -0.70 2.91 -8.43
C VAL A 63 -2.08 2.93 -9.05
N ARG A 64 -2.22 3.54 -10.23
CA ARG A 64 -3.50 3.77 -10.91
C ARG A 64 -3.46 3.31 -12.36
N PHE A 65 -4.50 2.61 -12.78
CA PHE A 65 -4.80 2.34 -14.17
C PHE A 65 -5.97 3.22 -14.61
N PHE A 66 -5.71 4.08 -15.59
CA PHE A 66 -6.72 4.83 -16.32
C PHE A 66 -7.02 4.11 -17.62
N PHE A 67 -8.28 4.16 -18.06
CA PHE A 67 -8.73 3.60 -19.33
C PHE A 67 -9.53 4.66 -20.06
N ASP A 68 -9.28 4.83 -21.35
CA ASP A 68 -10.00 5.82 -22.18
C ASP A 68 -11.47 5.44 -22.36
N GLU A 69 -11.70 4.14 -22.56
CA GLU A 69 -13.03 3.55 -22.67
C GLU A 69 -13.31 2.57 -21.54
N LYS A 70 -14.58 2.18 -21.40
CA LYS A 70 -14.98 1.21 -20.39
C LYS A 70 -14.25 -0.13 -20.65
N PRO A 71 -13.39 -0.60 -19.72
CA PRO A 71 -12.68 -1.85 -19.93
C PRO A 71 -13.64 -3.03 -19.99
N SER A 72 -13.28 -4.04 -20.79
CA SER A 72 -14.02 -5.29 -20.94
C SER A 72 -14.19 -5.99 -19.59
N ASP A 73 -15.14 -6.93 -19.49
CA ASP A 73 -15.39 -7.64 -18.24
C ASP A 73 -14.17 -8.45 -17.77
N ALA A 74 -13.45 -9.07 -18.70
CA ALA A 74 -12.20 -9.79 -18.43
C ALA A 74 -11.13 -8.87 -17.82
N VAL A 75 -10.92 -7.68 -18.38
CA VAL A 75 -9.97 -6.69 -17.86
C VAL A 75 -10.36 -6.25 -16.44
N ARG A 76 -11.64 -5.97 -16.20
CA ARG A 76 -12.16 -5.59 -14.88
C ARG A 76 -11.98 -6.72 -13.86
N GLN A 77 -12.16 -7.98 -14.28
CA GLN A 77 -11.93 -9.15 -13.42
C GLN A 77 -10.45 -9.30 -13.06
N THR A 78 -9.54 -9.15 -14.02
CA THR A 78 -8.09 -9.18 -13.81
C THR A 78 -7.64 -8.11 -12.81
N LEU A 79 -8.14 -6.88 -12.95
CA LEU A 79 -7.85 -5.79 -12.01
C LEU A 79 -8.32 -6.13 -10.58
N ARG A 80 -9.55 -6.61 -10.43
CA ARG A 80 -10.10 -7.00 -9.12
C ARG A 80 -9.32 -8.16 -8.49
N ALA A 81 -8.96 -9.17 -9.28
CA ALA A 81 -8.19 -10.32 -8.81
C ALA A 81 -6.81 -9.91 -8.27
N ASN A 82 -6.20 -8.87 -8.86
CA ASN A 82 -4.93 -8.29 -8.40
C ASN A 82 -5.09 -7.20 -7.32
N GLY A 83 -6.30 -7.01 -6.78
CA GLY A 83 -6.59 -6.11 -5.66
C GLY A 83 -6.74 -4.64 -6.04
N PHE A 84 -6.88 -4.31 -7.33
CA PHE A 84 -7.23 -2.96 -7.77
C PHE A 84 -8.72 -2.71 -7.54
N ARG A 85 -9.04 -1.53 -7.03
CA ARG A 85 -10.42 -1.09 -6.77
C ARG A 85 -10.73 0.14 -7.60
N TRP A 86 -11.94 0.16 -8.17
CA TRP A 86 -12.45 1.35 -8.85
C TRP A 86 -12.60 2.51 -7.87
N ALA A 87 -12.00 3.65 -8.18
CA ALA A 87 -12.12 4.89 -7.44
C ALA A 87 -12.81 5.93 -8.33
N PRO A 88 -14.11 6.21 -8.10
CA PRO A 88 -14.89 7.11 -8.96
C PRO A 88 -14.41 8.56 -8.92
N SER A 89 -13.81 9.01 -7.81
CA SER A 89 -13.28 10.37 -7.65
C SER A 89 -12.16 10.69 -8.63
N VAL A 90 -11.30 9.72 -8.92
CA VAL A 90 -10.18 9.83 -9.87
C VAL A 90 -10.46 9.11 -11.19
N LYS A 91 -11.63 8.47 -11.33
CA LYS A 91 -12.03 7.65 -12.49
C LYS A 91 -10.97 6.63 -12.90
N ALA A 92 -10.34 5.99 -11.92
CA ALA A 92 -9.25 5.04 -12.14
C ALA A 92 -9.40 3.79 -11.28
N TRP A 93 -8.78 2.70 -11.73
CA TRP A 93 -8.56 1.52 -10.90
C TRP A 93 -7.29 1.72 -10.11
N GLN A 94 -7.38 1.75 -8.78
CA GLN A 94 -6.23 2.07 -7.94
C GLN A 94 -6.00 1.06 -6.82
N ARG A 95 -4.75 1.01 -6.36
CA ARG A 95 -4.28 0.25 -5.21
C ARG A 95 -3.17 1.03 -4.49
N GLN A 96 -2.93 0.73 -3.21
CA GLN A 96 -1.75 1.23 -2.49
C GLN A 96 -0.45 0.77 -3.18
N ALA A 97 0.47 1.71 -3.41
CA ALA A 97 1.78 1.47 -4.03
C ALA A 97 2.81 0.84 -3.07
N SER A 98 2.42 -0.17 -2.29
CA SER A 98 3.38 -1.01 -1.55
C SER A 98 4.18 -1.89 -2.53
N ALA A 99 5.28 -2.52 -2.09
CA ALA A 99 6.05 -3.45 -2.93
C ALA A 99 5.16 -4.52 -3.61
N SER A 100 4.18 -5.04 -2.87
CA SER A 100 3.19 -5.98 -3.41
C SER A 100 2.23 -5.35 -4.43
N GLY A 101 1.91 -4.06 -4.27
CA GLY A 101 1.10 -3.28 -5.19
C GLY A 101 1.85 -2.99 -6.49
N GLN A 102 3.13 -2.65 -6.40
CA GLN A 102 4.00 -2.46 -7.56
C GLN A 102 4.13 -3.76 -8.37
N ALA A 103 4.43 -4.87 -7.70
CA ALA A 103 4.50 -6.17 -8.36
C ALA A 103 3.14 -6.59 -8.97
N ALA A 104 2.02 -6.21 -8.34
CA ALA A 104 0.69 -6.49 -8.88
C ALA A 104 0.37 -5.64 -10.11
N ALA A 105 0.81 -4.38 -10.15
CA ALA A 105 0.67 -3.53 -11.33
C ALA A 105 1.39 -4.14 -12.53
N GLU A 106 2.62 -4.60 -12.34
CA GLU A 106 3.40 -5.25 -13.40
C GLU A 106 2.73 -6.55 -13.89
N ARG A 107 2.21 -7.38 -12.99
CA ARG A 107 1.45 -8.58 -13.39
C ARG A 107 0.20 -8.24 -14.19
N VAL A 108 -0.56 -7.24 -13.74
CA VAL A 108 -1.75 -6.78 -14.48
C VAL A 108 -1.33 -6.31 -15.87
N ARG A 109 -0.28 -5.49 -15.98
CA ARG A 109 0.26 -5.00 -17.25
C ARG A 109 0.46 -6.15 -18.26
N GLN A 110 1.19 -7.18 -17.83
CA GLN A 110 1.46 -8.38 -18.65
C GLN A 110 0.19 -9.17 -18.99
N GLN A 111 -0.75 -9.29 -18.06
CA GLN A 111 -2.03 -9.98 -18.30
C GLN A 111 -2.92 -9.20 -19.28
N LEU A 112 -2.89 -7.87 -19.24
CA LEU A 112 -3.63 -7.03 -20.19
C LEU A 112 -3.06 -7.13 -21.61
N GLU A 113 -1.73 -7.19 -21.74
CA GLU A 113 -1.06 -7.44 -23.01
C GLU A 113 -1.44 -8.83 -23.59
N GLN A 114 -1.51 -9.86 -22.75
CA GLN A 114 -1.91 -11.22 -23.17
C GLN A 114 -3.37 -11.33 -23.59
N LEU A 115 -4.29 -10.62 -22.93
CA LEU A 115 -5.72 -10.64 -23.27
C LEU A 115 -6.04 -9.94 -24.61
N ARG A 116 -5.06 -9.24 -25.19
CA ARG A 116 -5.19 -8.48 -26.43
C ARG A 116 -4.35 -9.07 -27.58
N SER A 117 -3.59 -10.14 -27.34
CA SER A 117 -2.92 -10.96 -28.36
C SER A 117 -3.83 -12.08 -28.87
#